data_AF-A0A6A3AN52-F1
#
_entry.id   AF-A0A6A3AN52-F1
#
_cell.length_a   1.000
_cell.length_b   1.000
_cell.length_c   1.000
_cell.angle_alpha   90.00
_cell.angle_beta   90.00
_cell.angle_gamma   90.00
#
_symmetry.space_group_name_H-M   'P 1'
#
loop_
_entity.id
_entity.type
_entity.pdbx_description
1 polymer ?
#
loop_
_entity_poly.entity_id
_entity_poly.type
_entity_poly.pdbx_seq_one_letter_code
_entity_poly.pdbx_strand_id
1 'polypeptide(L)'
;MRNFHAFTINRKKRNAICMLRLEDGVGAKIRIDSKRVQLGSFGNSLLLRIAGALGSILWVDSSSLRESQLRCLIRPVNMEEVRPTLFMMHPLKGSGIDAYQVAFFQKKWSVVGTSLGKAVIDSFENGSLID
;
A
#
# COMPACT_ATOMS: atom_id res chain seq x y z
N MET A 1 23.93 7.28 16.39
CA MET A 1 22.75 6.57 15.81
C MET A 1 22.41 5.28 16.60
N ARG A 2 21.98 5.36 17.86
CA ARG A 2 21.65 4.17 18.70
C ARG A 2 20.16 3.98 19.01
N ASN A 3 19.31 4.95 18.68
CA ASN A 3 17.94 5.00 19.18
C ASN A 3 16.87 4.50 18.19
N PHE A 4 17.21 4.34 16.90
CA PHE A 4 16.24 3.92 15.88
C PHE A 4 15.84 2.45 16.02
N HIS A 5 16.80 1.59 16.39
CA HIS A 5 16.57 0.16 16.57
C HIS A 5 15.61 -0.11 17.75
N ALA A 6 15.78 0.61 18.85
CA ALA A 6 14.89 0.54 20.02
C ALA A 6 13.46 1.01 19.70
N PHE A 7 13.31 2.07 18.90
CA PHE A 7 12.01 2.57 18.47
C PHE A 7 11.26 1.56 17.59
N THR A 8 11.97 0.92 16.66
CA THR A 8 11.42 -0.12 15.78
C THR A 8 11.02 -1.37 16.56
N ILE A 9 11.82 -1.81 17.54
CA ILE A 9 11.49 -2.95 18.41
C ILE A 9 10.27 -2.63 19.27
N ASN A 10 10.19 -1.44 19.86
CA ASN A 10 9.06 -1.04 20.68
C ASN A 10 7.77 -0.87 19.87
N ARG A 11 7.86 -0.45 18.60
CA ARG A 11 6.71 -0.42 17.69
C ARG A 11 6.27 -1.83 17.32
N LYS A 12 7.20 -2.75 17.02
CA LYS A 12 6.89 -4.16 16.74
C LYS A 12 6.21 -4.84 17.94
N LYS A 13 6.70 -4.60 19.16
CA LYS A 13 6.09 -5.13 20.40
C LYS A 13 4.66 -4.61 20.62
N ARG A 14 4.44 -3.30 20.42
CA ARG A 14 3.12 -2.68 20.63
C ARG A 14 2.08 -3.06 19.58
N ASN A 15 2.51 -3.30 18.35
CA ASN A 15 1.63 -3.66 17.24
C ASN A 15 1.51 -5.17 17.01
N ALA A 16 2.15 -5.99 17.86
CA ALA A 16 1.97 -7.43 17.81
C ALA A 16 0.57 -7.79 18.31
N ILE A 17 -0.29 -8.25 17.41
CA ILE A 17 -1.61 -8.79 17.76
C ILE A 17 -1.38 -10.16 18.38
N CYS A 18 -1.29 -10.22 19.71
CA CYS A 18 -0.94 -11.44 20.44
C CYS A 18 -2.12 -12.42 20.61
N MET A 19 -3.37 -11.95 20.47
CA MET A 19 -4.56 -12.77 20.70
C MET A 19 -5.80 -12.13 20.06
N LEU A 20 -6.62 -12.93 19.40
CA LEU A 20 -7.98 -12.55 19.03
C LEU A 20 -8.94 -13.27 19.99
N ARG A 21 -9.83 -12.52 20.64
CA ARG A 21 -10.91 -13.09 21.46
C ARG A 21 -12.13 -13.33 20.57
N LEU A 22 -12.59 -14.57 20.53
CA LEU A 22 -13.89 -14.91 19.94
C LEU A 22 -14.98 -14.78 21.01
N GLU A 23 -16.24 -14.66 20.57
CA GLU A 23 -17.41 -14.43 21.43
C GLU A 23 -17.68 -15.58 22.43
N ASP A 24 -17.17 -16.79 22.17
CA ASP A 24 -17.34 -17.96 23.03
C ASP A 24 -16.41 -17.98 24.27
N GLY A 25 -15.72 -16.88 24.57
CA GLY A 25 -14.82 -16.74 25.73
C GLY A 25 -13.50 -17.53 25.63
N VAL A 26 -13.33 -18.36 24.59
CA VAL A 26 -12.08 -19.09 24.33
C VAL A 26 -11.10 -18.17 23.60
N GLY A 27 -10.08 -17.70 24.32
CA GLY A 27 -8.99 -16.90 23.73
C GLY A 27 -8.07 -17.76 22.88
N ALA A 28 -8.12 -17.64 21.56
CA ALA A 28 -7.16 -18.27 20.67
C ALA A 28 -5.84 -17.48 20.69
N LYS A 29 -4.78 -18.04 21.29
CA LYS A 29 -3.42 -17.50 21.15
C LYS A 29 -2.98 -17.66 19.70
N ILE A 30 -2.83 -16.55 18.98
CA ILE A 30 -2.24 -16.57 17.64
C ILE A 30 -0.74 -16.63 17.83
N ARG A 31 -0.20 -17.85 17.86
CA ARG A 31 1.21 -18.06 17.50
C ARG A 31 1.27 -17.91 16.00
N ILE A 32 1.82 -16.79 15.51
CA ILE A 32 2.27 -16.70 14.11
C ILE A 32 3.52 -17.56 14.02
N ASP A 33 3.35 -18.88 14.12
CA ASP A 33 4.34 -19.82 13.62
C ASP A 33 4.13 -19.88 12.12
N SER A 34 5.20 -19.53 11.42
CA SER A 34 5.32 -19.53 9.97
C SER A 34 5.09 -20.93 9.42
N LYS A 35 3.82 -21.32 9.28
CA LYS A 35 3.26 -22.28 8.33
C LYS A 35 1.77 -22.47 8.63
N ARG A 36 0.95 -21.89 7.75
CA ARG A 36 -0.47 -22.24 7.56
C ARG A 36 -1.36 -22.07 8.80
N VAL A 37 -1.58 -20.82 9.21
CA VAL A 37 -2.80 -20.49 9.96
C VAL A 37 -3.97 -20.70 8.99
N GLN A 38 -4.91 -21.58 9.38
CA GLN A 38 -6.17 -21.80 8.68
C GLN A 38 -6.95 -20.47 8.61
N LEU A 39 -6.72 -19.72 7.54
CA LEU A 39 -7.28 -18.39 7.29
C LEU A 39 -8.67 -18.47 6.62
N GLY A 40 -9.37 -19.60 6.72
CA GLY A 40 -10.63 -19.82 5.99
C GLY A 40 -11.81 -19.06 6.60
N SER A 41 -11.99 -19.15 7.92
CA SER A 41 -13.15 -18.55 8.60
C SER A 41 -12.93 -17.07 8.93
N PHE A 42 -11.75 -16.70 9.45
CA PHE A 42 -11.48 -15.31 9.81
C PHE A 42 -11.38 -14.41 8.58
N GLY A 43 -10.70 -14.86 7.52
CA GLY A 43 -10.60 -14.10 6.26
C GLY A 43 -11.96 -13.81 5.64
N ASN A 44 -12.83 -14.81 5.56
CA ASN A 44 -14.19 -14.63 5.04
C ASN A 44 -15.06 -13.77 5.95
N SER A 45 -14.98 -13.95 7.28
CA SER A 45 -15.75 -13.11 8.21
C SER A 45 -15.31 -11.64 8.16
N LEU A 46 -14.01 -11.38 7.99
CA LEU A 46 -13.46 -10.04 7.85
C LEU A 46 -13.86 -9.43 6.51
N LEU A 47 -13.74 -10.18 5.41
CA LEU A 47 -14.19 -9.76 4.07
C LEU A 47 -15.69 -9.48 4.04
N LEU A 48 -16.52 -10.33 4.62
CA LEU A 48 -17.98 -10.15 4.69
C LEU A 48 -18.36 -8.95 5.55
N ARG A 49 -17.67 -8.71 6.67
CA ARG A 49 -17.89 -7.52 7.51
C ARG A 49 -17.44 -6.23 6.82
N ILE A 50 -16.30 -6.27 6.12
CA ILE A 50 -15.83 -5.15 5.30
C ILE A 50 -16.82 -4.91 4.16
N ALA A 51 -17.31 -5.95 3.47
CA ALA A 51 -18.30 -5.83 2.41
C ALA A 51 -19.63 -5.25 2.92
N GLY A 52 -20.11 -5.69 4.09
CA GLY A 52 -21.30 -5.14 4.73
C GLY A 52 -21.15 -3.68 5.18
N ALA A 53 -19.98 -3.32 5.72
CA ALA A 53 -19.64 -1.94 6.09
C ALA A 53 -19.34 -1.05 4.88
N LEU A 54 -18.80 -1.63 3.81
CA LEU A 54 -18.65 -0.95 2.52
C LEU A 54 -20.00 -0.76 1.85
N GLY A 55 -20.94 -1.67 2.03
CA GLY A 55 -22.32 -1.52 1.56
C GLY A 55 -22.96 -0.25 2.08
N SER A 56 -22.63 0.20 3.30
CA SER A 56 -23.07 1.49 3.86
C SER A 56 -22.17 2.68 3.47
N ILE A 57 -20.88 2.48 3.21
CA ILE A 57 -19.95 3.53 2.71
C ILE A 57 -20.14 3.82 1.21
N LEU A 58 -20.54 2.83 0.41
CA LEU A 58 -20.77 2.94 -1.03
C LEU A 58 -22.07 3.70 -1.36
N TRP A 59 -22.89 4.04 -0.35
CA TRP A 59 -23.92 5.08 -0.46
C TRP A 59 -23.37 6.50 -0.32
N VAL A 60 -22.04 6.68 -0.34
CA VAL A 60 -21.48 7.96 -0.77
C VAL A 60 -21.94 8.15 -2.20
N ASP A 61 -22.85 9.12 -2.36
CA ASP A 61 -23.37 9.64 -3.61
C ASP A 61 -22.35 9.41 -4.72
N SER A 62 -22.71 8.57 -5.69
CA SER A 62 -21.96 8.39 -6.91
C SER A 62 -22.07 9.70 -7.69
N SER A 63 -21.44 10.76 -7.18
CA SER A 63 -21.35 12.05 -7.80
C SER A 63 -20.74 11.78 -9.16
N SER A 64 -21.58 11.78 -10.18
CA SER A 64 -21.19 11.45 -11.53
C SER A 64 -19.99 12.30 -11.88
N LEU A 65 -18.85 11.66 -12.12
CA LEU A 65 -17.63 12.36 -12.49
C LEU A 65 -17.98 13.25 -13.68
N ARG A 66 -17.72 14.56 -13.55
CA ARG A 66 -17.89 15.45 -14.70
C ARG A 66 -17.02 14.93 -15.83
N GLU A 67 -17.48 15.13 -17.07
CA GLU A 67 -16.79 14.61 -18.25
C GLU A 67 -15.31 15.04 -18.31
N SER A 68 -14.99 16.24 -17.82
CA SER A 68 -13.61 16.73 -17.68
C SER A 68 -12.77 15.94 -16.67
N GLN A 69 -13.36 15.51 -15.55
CA GLN A 69 -12.70 14.67 -14.55
C GLN A 69 -12.47 13.27 -15.10
N LEU A 70 -13.49 12.70 -15.76
CA LEU A 70 -13.37 11.41 -16.43
C LEU A 70 -12.25 11.41 -17.46
N ARG A 71 -12.21 12.42 -18.34
CA ARG A 71 -11.13 12.59 -19.33
C ARG A 71 -9.74 12.70 -18.70
N CYS A 72 -9.62 13.31 -17.53
CA CYS A 72 -8.36 13.41 -16.81
C CYS A 72 -7.94 12.06 -16.22
N LEU A 73 -8.88 11.30 -15.66
CA LEU A 73 -8.65 9.98 -15.06
C LEU A 73 -8.26 8.89 -16.07
N ILE A 74 -8.78 8.96 -17.30
CA ILE A 74 -8.47 7.98 -18.36
C ILE A 74 -7.25 8.36 -19.20
N ARG A 75 -6.62 9.52 -18.95
CA ARG A 75 -5.49 9.99 -19.73
C ARG A 75 -4.27 9.07 -19.48
N PRO A 76 -3.50 8.71 -20.51
CA PRO A 76 -2.24 7.99 -20.30
C PRO A 76 -1.28 8.79 -19.43
N VAL A 77 -0.57 8.06 -18.55
CA VAL A 77 0.45 8.63 -17.67
C VAL A 77 1.63 9.10 -18.50
N ASN A 78 2.20 10.24 -18.16
CA ASN A 78 3.36 10.80 -18.86
C ASN A 78 4.47 11.27 -17.92
N MET A 79 5.64 11.57 -18.48
CA MET A 79 6.83 11.96 -17.72
C MET A 79 6.65 13.27 -16.93
N GLU A 80 5.84 14.20 -17.46
CA GLU A 80 5.50 15.46 -16.81
C GLU A 80 4.60 15.27 -15.58
N GLU A 81 3.98 14.09 -15.41
CA GLU A 81 3.27 13.72 -14.20
C GLU A 81 4.16 12.92 -13.24
N VAL A 82 4.98 12.00 -13.76
CA VAL A 82 5.82 11.11 -12.94
C VAL A 82 6.82 11.91 -12.10
N ARG A 83 7.52 12.86 -12.72
CA ARG A 83 8.54 13.67 -12.04
C ARG A 83 7.97 14.45 -10.86
N PRO A 84 7.02 15.39 -11.04
CA PRO A 84 6.51 16.17 -9.91
C PRO A 84 5.89 15.28 -8.84
N THR A 85 5.18 14.21 -9.23
CA THR A 85 4.60 13.25 -8.28
C THR A 85 5.67 12.62 -7.39
N LEU A 86 6.80 12.18 -7.95
CA LEU A 86 7.91 11.63 -7.18
C LEU A 86 8.51 12.64 -6.19
N PHE A 87 8.64 13.91 -6.60
CA PHE A 87 9.17 14.97 -5.75
C PHE A 87 8.17 15.47 -4.69
N MET A 88 6.87 15.27 -4.90
CA MET A 88 5.84 15.49 -3.88
C MET A 88 5.80 14.39 -2.81
N MET A 89 6.36 13.21 -3.09
CA MET A 89 6.41 12.12 -2.10
C MET A 89 7.41 12.43 -0.98
N HIS A 90 7.05 12.07 0.25
CA HIS A 90 7.96 12.19 1.38
C HIS A 90 9.23 11.33 1.16
N PRO A 91 10.46 11.82 1.42
CA PRO A 91 11.69 11.09 1.09
C PRO A 91 11.82 9.71 1.78
N LEU A 92 11.24 9.56 2.97
CA LEU A 92 11.21 8.30 3.74
C LEU A 92 9.91 7.49 3.52
N LYS A 93 9.12 7.81 2.49
CA LYS A 93 7.99 6.99 2.08
C LYS A 93 8.52 5.60 1.72
N GLY A 94 7.78 4.57 2.13
CA GLY A 94 8.26 3.18 2.24
C GLY A 94 8.98 2.68 0.99
N SER A 95 9.99 1.83 1.21
CA SER A 95 10.75 1.20 0.13
C SER A 95 9.90 0.19 -0.62
N GLY A 96 10.10 0.10 -1.94
CA GLY A 96 9.52 -0.96 -2.76
C GLY A 96 10.16 -2.32 -2.46
N ILE A 97 9.83 -3.31 -3.30
CA ILE A 97 10.49 -4.62 -3.29
C ILE A 97 12.00 -4.53 -3.57
N ASP A 98 12.41 -3.44 -4.23
CA ASP A 98 13.79 -3.05 -4.54
C ASP A 98 14.59 -2.55 -3.32
N ALA A 99 13.94 -2.40 -2.17
CA ALA A 99 14.51 -1.85 -0.94
C ALA A 99 15.06 -0.40 -1.03
N TYR A 100 14.80 0.33 -2.12
CA TYR A 100 15.19 1.73 -2.24
C TYR A 100 14.11 2.68 -1.71
N GLN A 101 14.54 3.72 -1.00
CA GLN A 101 13.64 4.79 -0.54
C GLN A 101 13.39 5.81 -1.64
N VAL A 102 12.27 6.54 -1.56
CA VAL A 102 11.96 7.66 -2.47
C VAL A 102 13.11 8.68 -2.53
N ALA A 103 13.80 8.94 -1.41
CA ALA A 103 14.96 9.83 -1.36
C ALA A 103 16.08 9.46 -2.35
N PHE A 104 16.26 8.16 -2.65
CA PHE A 104 17.23 7.70 -3.64
C PHE A 104 16.86 8.20 -5.04
N PHE A 105 15.62 7.97 -5.46
CA PHE A 105 15.12 8.37 -6.78
C PHE A 105 15.07 9.89 -6.94
N GLN A 106 14.73 10.62 -5.89
CA GLN A 106 14.77 12.10 -5.89
C GLN A 106 16.20 12.61 -6.08
N LYS A 107 17.18 12.04 -5.37
CA LYS A 107 18.59 12.46 -5.45
C LYS A 107 19.30 12.01 -6.73
N LYS A 108 18.92 10.85 -7.27
CA LYS A 108 19.54 10.24 -8.47
C LYS A 108 18.70 10.42 -9.72
N TRP A 109 17.73 11.34 -9.70
CA TRP A 109 16.81 11.58 -10.81
C TRP A 109 17.50 11.82 -12.16
N SER A 110 18.64 12.53 -12.17
CA SER A 110 19.41 12.76 -13.40
C SER A 110 19.96 11.49 -14.04
N VAL A 111 20.13 10.41 -13.27
CA VAL A 111 20.66 9.12 -13.73
C VAL A 111 19.53 8.14 -14.00
N VAL A 112 18.62 7.97 -13.04
CA VAL A 112 17.58 6.93 -13.10
C VAL A 112 16.24 7.43 -13.61
N GLY A 113 16.04 8.74 -13.73
CA GLY A 113 14.73 9.34 -14.01
C GLY A 113 14.14 8.87 -15.32
N THR A 114 14.92 8.80 -16.40
CA THR A 114 14.44 8.32 -17.70
C THR A 114 14.01 6.86 -17.66
N SER A 115 14.81 5.99 -17.06
CA SER A 115 14.48 4.56 -16.95
C SER A 115 13.29 4.32 -16.03
N LEU A 116 13.24 5.03 -14.89
CA LEU A 116 12.12 4.97 -13.95
C LEU A 116 10.83 5.48 -14.60
N GLY A 117 10.89 6.58 -15.35
CA GLY A 117 9.75 7.15 -16.06
C GLY A 117 9.15 6.16 -17.06
N LYS A 118 10.00 5.53 -17.88
CA LYS A 118 9.58 4.46 -18.80
C LYS A 118 8.96 3.30 -18.05
N ALA A 119 9.61 2.81 -17.00
CA ALA A 119 9.11 1.70 -16.20
C ALA A 119 7.73 1.99 -15.60
N VAL A 120 7.51 3.20 -15.10
CA VAL A 120 6.21 3.62 -14.58
C VAL A 120 5.16 3.65 -15.68
N ILE A 121 5.43 4.29 -16.81
CA ILE A 121 4.50 4.38 -17.95
C ILE A 121 4.15 2.98 -18.45
N ASP A 122 5.16 2.14 -18.71
CA ASP A 122 4.99 0.76 -19.18
C ASP A 122 4.19 -0.08 -18.16
N SER A 123 4.36 0.16 -16.86
CA SER A 123 3.58 -0.53 -15.81
C SER A 123 2.11 -0.13 -15.82
N PHE A 124 1.79 1.14 -16.10
CA PHE A 124 0.40 1.62 -16.23
C PHE A 124 -0.27 1.10 -17.50
N GLU A 125 0.49 0.90 -18.58
CA GLU A 125 -0.04 0.40 -19.85
C GLU A 125 -0.18 -1.13 -19.89
N ASN A 126 0.80 -1.87 -19.36
CA ASN A 126 0.88 -3.33 -19.47
C ASN A 126 0.51 -4.08 -18.19
N GLY A 127 0.42 -3.39 -17.04
CA GLY A 127 0.05 -3.99 -15.77
C GLY A 127 1.13 -4.82 -15.08
N SER A 128 2.38 -4.80 -15.56
CA SER A 128 3.52 -5.45 -14.90
C SER A 128 4.63 -4.46 -14.57
N LEU A 129 5.22 -4.61 -13.38
CA LEU A 129 6.51 -4.00 -13.06
C LEU A 129 7.59 -4.70 -13.87
N ILE A 130 8.52 -3.93 -14.43
CA ILE A 130 9.66 -4.46 -15.19
C ILE A 130 10.56 -5.25 -14.22
N ASP A 131 10.79 -6.54 -14.52
CA ASP A 131 11.72 -7.44 -13.80
C ASP A 131 13.20 -7.09 -14.04
#